data_AF-A0A8H5HBP4-F1
#
_entry.id   AF-A0A8H5HBP4-F1
#
_cell.length_a   1.000
_cell.length_b   1.000
_cell.length_c   1.000
_cell.angle_alpha   90.00
_cell.angle_beta   90.00
_cell.angle_gamma   90.00
#
_symmetry.space_group_name_H-M   'P 1'
#
loop_
_entity.id
_entity.type
_entity.pdbx_description
1 polymer ?
#
loop_
_entity_poly.entity_id
_entity_poly.type
_entity_poly.pdbx_seq_one_letter_code
_entity_poly.pdbx_strand_id
1 'polypeptide(L)'
;MPFDNSTCTILQRFTTIQPPTEDLWYGPWTSILTTLFPTTQGYMVAPQRRFSFDDPENHDSDFIIEVMKLSTAPFTLRCVLVVKIRNSQHWEPGLPVLQCLLDMHTHAALRDTGYLKVYWIGAIGPHWRYGEKEYDGQELRPLIDWHHTTHDQASFDDLQTLAQLVAAL
;
A
#
# COMPACT_ATOMS: atom_id res chain seq x y z
N MET A 1 -15.19 8.45 -12.55
CA MET A 1 -13.97 8.07 -11.82
C MET A 1 -13.48 9.27 -11.04
N PRO A 2 -13.24 9.15 -9.72
CA PRO A 2 -12.84 10.28 -8.89
C PRO A 2 -11.33 10.35 -8.65
N PHE A 3 -10.53 9.45 -9.22
CA PHE A 3 -9.13 9.78 -9.46
C PHE A 3 -9.07 10.86 -10.53
N ASP A 4 -8.15 11.80 -10.37
CA ASP A 4 -7.98 12.85 -11.36
C ASP A 4 -7.60 12.23 -12.73
N ASN A 5 -7.96 12.93 -13.80
CA ASN A 5 -7.80 12.43 -15.16
C ASN A 5 -6.32 12.10 -15.49
N SER A 6 -5.37 12.80 -14.88
CA SER A 6 -3.94 12.56 -15.10
C SER A 6 -3.48 11.24 -14.46
N THR A 7 -3.92 10.95 -13.24
CA THR A 7 -3.66 9.67 -12.55
C THR A 7 -4.25 8.49 -13.34
N CYS A 8 -5.50 8.59 -13.79
CA CYS A 8 -6.12 7.55 -14.63
C CYS A 8 -5.34 7.33 -15.94
N THR A 9 -4.93 8.41 -16.60
CA THR A 9 -4.16 8.33 -17.86
C THR A 9 -2.81 7.64 -17.65
N ILE A 10 -2.11 7.96 -16.56
CA ILE A 10 -0.82 7.34 -16.23
C ILE A 10 -0.99 5.85 -15.91
N LEU A 11 -1.97 5.49 -15.07
CA LEU A 11 -2.23 4.09 -14.71
C LEU A 11 -2.62 3.26 -15.94
N GLN A 12 -3.45 3.80 -16.82
CA GLN A 12 -3.81 3.15 -18.08
C GLN A 12 -2.57 2.93 -18.96
N ARG A 13 -1.71 3.95 -19.08
CA ARG A 13 -0.45 3.83 -19.81
C ARG A 13 0.45 2.76 -19.21
N PHE A 14 0.61 2.73 -17.88
CA PHE A 14 1.47 1.76 -17.20
C PHE A 14 0.95 0.32 -17.27
N THR A 15 -0.36 0.15 -17.43
CA THR A 15 -0.96 -1.16 -17.70
C THR A 15 -0.53 -1.69 -19.07
N THR A 16 -0.40 -0.81 -20.07
CA THR A 16 0.04 -1.18 -21.44
C THR A 16 1.55 -1.20 -21.63
N ILE A 17 2.26 -0.31 -20.95
CA ILE A 17 3.71 -0.10 -21.07
C ILE A 17 4.25 -0.04 -19.65
N GLN A 18 4.68 -1.18 -19.15
CA GLN A 18 5.19 -1.30 -17.79
C GLN A 18 6.41 -0.39 -17.60
N PRO A 19 6.43 0.42 -16.53
CA PRO A 19 7.57 1.28 -16.27
C PRO A 19 8.81 0.42 -15.94
N PRO A 20 10.01 0.91 -16.29
CA PRO A 20 11.25 0.16 -16.11
C PRO A 20 11.61 -0.07 -14.64
N THR A 21 11.11 0.75 -13.72
CA THR A 21 11.53 0.78 -12.32
C THR A 21 10.36 1.03 -11.36
N GLU A 22 10.49 0.57 -10.11
CA GLU A 22 9.43 0.61 -9.08
C GLU A 22 9.07 2.02 -8.63
N ASP A 23 10.04 2.93 -8.62
CA ASP A 23 9.90 4.32 -8.21
C ASP A 23 8.90 5.09 -9.08
N LEU A 24 8.71 4.70 -10.34
CA LEU A 24 7.73 5.33 -11.22
C LEU A 24 6.29 5.04 -10.79
N TRP A 25 6.05 3.94 -10.07
CA TRP A 25 4.75 3.64 -9.48
C TRP A 25 4.44 4.49 -8.23
N TYR A 26 5.44 5.16 -7.64
CA TYR A 26 5.25 6.01 -6.48
C TYR A 26 4.23 7.12 -6.72
N GLY A 27 4.40 7.89 -7.80
CA GLY A 27 3.53 9.03 -8.11
C GLY A 27 2.05 8.64 -8.20
N PRO A 28 1.68 7.65 -9.03
CA PRO A 28 0.31 7.17 -9.13
C PRO A 28 -0.26 6.67 -7.79
N TRP A 29 0.49 5.85 -7.04
CA TRP A 29 0.01 5.33 -5.76
C TRP A 29 -0.14 6.43 -4.71
N THR A 30 0.78 7.39 -4.63
CA THR A 30 0.63 8.54 -3.74
C THR A 30 -0.58 9.39 -4.10
N SER A 31 -0.84 9.60 -5.40
CA SER A 31 -2.02 10.33 -5.86
C SER A 31 -3.32 9.64 -5.43
N ILE A 32 -3.41 8.32 -5.63
CA ILE A 32 -4.54 7.50 -5.15
C ILE A 32 -4.69 7.64 -3.63
N LEU A 33 -3.63 7.41 -2.87
CA LEU A 33 -3.68 7.38 -1.41
C LEU A 33 -4.00 8.75 -0.80
N THR A 34 -3.46 9.84 -1.35
CA THR A 34 -3.76 11.20 -0.87
C THR A 34 -5.19 11.63 -1.20
N THR A 35 -5.79 11.06 -2.26
CA THR A 35 -7.21 11.24 -2.59
C THR A 35 -8.10 10.47 -1.60
N LEU A 36 -7.74 9.23 -1.26
CA LEU A 36 -8.51 8.38 -0.34
C LEU A 36 -8.36 8.80 1.13
N PHE A 37 -7.18 9.28 1.50
CA PHE A 37 -6.78 9.60 2.88
C PHE A 37 -6.27 11.05 2.96
N PRO A 38 -7.17 12.04 2.86
CA PRO A 38 -6.78 13.44 2.81
C PRO A 38 -6.31 13.96 4.17
N THR A 39 -5.35 14.89 4.14
CA THR A 39 -4.80 15.55 5.34
C THR A 39 -5.85 16.32 6.13
N THR A 40 -6.90 16.81 5.47
CA THR A 40 -8.05 17.48 6.11
C THR A 40 -8.85 16.55 7.03
N GLN A 41 -8.68 15.23 6.90
CA GLN A 41 -9.27 14.22 7.79
C GLN A 41 -8.26 13.67 8.80
N GLY A 42 -7.09 14.30 8.93
CA GLY A 42 -6.04 13.90 9.87
C GLY A 42 -5.16 12.74 9.40
N TYR A 43 -5.18 12.41 8.11
CA TYR A 43 -4.28 11.41 7.53
C TYR A 43 -2.96 12.02 7.04
N MET A 44 -1.91 11.21 7.03
CA MET A 44 -0.62 11.53 6.44
C MET A 44 -0.15 10.35 5.61
N VAL A 45 0.15 10.57 4.34
CA VAL A 45 0.71 9.58 3.43
C VAL A 45 2.22 9.83 3.35
N ALA A 46 3.03 8.91 3.87
CA ALA A 46 4.48 9.08 3.94
C ALA A 46 5.21 7.94 3.21
N PRO A 47 6.07 8.25 2.22
CA PRO A 47 6.99 7.25 1.69
C PRO A 47 8.02 6.88 2.74
N GLN A 48 8.25 5.58 2.91
CA GLN A 48 9.33 5.04 3.71
C GLN A 48 10.30 4.34 2.76
N ARG A 49 11.54 4.82 2.72
CA ARG A 49 12.65 4.02 2.18
C ARG A 49 13.24 3.25 3.35
N ARG A 50 12.94 1.96 3.43
CA ARG A 50 13.59 1.08 4.41
C ARG A 50 14.70 0.34 3.71
N PHE A 51 15.91 0.51 4.20
CA PHE A 51 17.03 -0.34 3.82
C PHE A 51 16.92 -1.62 4.64
N SER A 52 16.91 -2.77 3.99
CA SER A 52 17.05 -4.05 4.67
C SER A 52 18.44 -4.09 5.29
N PHE A 53 18.52 -4.00 6.61
CA PHE A 53 19.80 -4.02 7.34
C PHE A 53 20.52 -5.38 7.22
N ASP A 54 19.80 -6.44 6.81
CA ASP A 54 20.30 -7.81 6.78
C ASP A 54 20.86 -8.25 5.41
N ASP A 55 20.78 -7.42 4.36
CA ASP A 55 21.34 -7.78 3.06
C ASP A 55 21.96 -6.56 2.34
N PRO A 56 23.24 -6.26 2.58
CA PRO A 56 23.96 -5.16 1.93
C PRO A 56 24.11 -5.33 0.41
N GLU A 57 23.87 -6.53 -0.13
CA GLU A 57 23.90 -6.81 -1.58
C GLU A 57 22.52 -6.69 -2.24
N ASN A 58 21.46 -6.61 -1.44
CA ASN A 58 20.10 -6.40 -1.94
C ASN A 58 19.88 -4.91 -2.20
N HIS A 59 20.33 -4.48 -3.38
CA HIS A 59 20.20 -3.10 -3.87
C HIS A 59 18.75 -2.70 -4.23
N ASP A 60 17.79 -3.59 -4.08
CA ASP A 60 16.37 -3.29 -4.28
C ASP A 60 15.86 -2.49 -3.07
N SER A 61 15.90 -1.16 -3.19
CA SER A 61 15.32 -0.28 -2.19
C SER A 61 13.84 -0.61 -2.03
N ASP A 62 13.46 -1.18 -0.90
CA ASP A 62 12.09 -1.55 -0.64
C ASP A 62 11.23 -0.28 -0.50
N PHE A 63 10.46 0.02 -1.56
CA PHE A 63 9.59 1.17 -1.57
C PHE A 63 8.27 0.87 -0.86
N ILE A 64 8.01 1.57 0.25
CA ILE A 64 6.81 1.39 1.08
C ILE A 64 6.15 2.76 1.23
N ILE A 65 4.82 2.80 1.21
CA ILE A 65 4.06 3.97 1.61
C ILE A 65 3.27 3.61 2.85
N GLU A 66 3.43 4.39 3.91
CA GLU A 66 2.62 4.26 5.12
C GLU A 66 1.57 5.36 5.14
N VAL A 67 0.33 4.97 5.40
CA VAL A 67 -0.74 5.90 5.71
C VAL A 67 -0.91 5.91 7.22
N MET A 68 -0.68 7.09 7.80
CA MET A 68 -0.82 7.34 9.22
C MET A 68 -2.10 8.15 9.48
N LYS A 69 -2.75 7.91 10.62
CA LYS A 69 -3.88 8.68 11.12
C LYS A 69 -3.46 9.35 12.43
N LEU A 70 -3.75 10.63 12.56
CA LEU A 70 -3.56 11.37 13.80
C LEU A 70 -4.56 10.86 14.85
N SER A 71 -4.04 10.41 16.00
CA SER A 71 -4.84 10.06 17.17
C SER A 71 -4.81 11.20 18.19
N THR A 72 -5.95 11.51 18.82
CA THR A 72 -6.03 12.55 19.84
C THR A 72 -5.54 12.04 21.20
N ALA A 73 -4.53 12.71 21.74
CA ALA A 73 -3.97 12.64 23.10
C ALA A 73 -3.52 11.24 23.61
N PRO A 74 -2.20 11.02 23.79
CA PRO A 74 -1.11 11.87 23.32
C PRO A 74 -1.14 11.99 21.79
N PHE A 75 -0.68 13.11 21.23
CA PHE A 75 -0.56 13.27 19.77
C PHE A 75 0.37 12.18 19.23
N THR A 76 -0.21 11.12 18.69
CA THR A 76 0.52 10.00 18.11
C THR A 76 0.07 9.83 16.67
N LEU A 77 1.06 9.63 15.80
CA LEU A 77 0.82 9.16 14.44
C LEU A 77 0.72 7.65 14.47
N ARG A 78 -0.42 7.14 14.05
CA ARG A 78 -0.68 5.71 14.00
C ARG A 78 -0.66 5.25 12.56
N CYS A 79 0.21 4.31 12.21
CA CYS A 79 0.13 3.61 10.92
C CYS A 79 -1.16 2.78 10.86
N VAL A 80 -2.03 3.06 9.89
CA VAL A 80 -3.31 2.38 9.68
C VAL A 80 -3.35 1.56 8.40
N LEU A 81 -2.48 1.87 7.43
CA LEU A 81 -2.35 1.16 6.17
C LEU A 81 -0.88 1.15 5.71
N VAL A 82 -0.38 -0.03 5.39
CA VAL A 82 0.95 -0.24 4.78
C VAL A 82 0.77 -0.60 3.30
N VAL A 83 1.44 0.12 2.42
CA VAL A 83 1.38 -0.14 0.97
C VAL A 83 2.76 -0.54 0.48
N LYS A 84 2.86 -1.72 -0.10
CA LYS A 84 4.09 -2.24 -0.68
C LYS A 84 3.91 -2.41 -2.19
N ILE A 85 4.79 -1.77 -2.95
CA ILE A 85 4.76 -1.76 -4.40
C ILE A 85 6.04 -2.40 -4.92
N ARG A 86 5.91 -3.30 -5.89
CA ARG A 86 7.02 -3.92 -6.62
C ARG A 86 6.87 -3.79 -8.13
N ASN A 87 7.95 -4.03 -8.87
CA ASN A 87 7.97 -3.93 -10.32
C ASN A 87 7.18 -5.09 -10.93
N SER A 88 6.40 -4.79 -11.96
CA SER A 88 5.65 -5.75 -12.76
C SER A 88 6.50 -6.76 -13.53
N GLN A 89 7.79 -6.50 -13.72
CA GLN A 89 8.72 -7.49 -14.29
C GLN A 89 8.81 -8.79 -13.45
N HIS A 90 8.29 -8.76 -12.22
CA HIS A 90 8.22 -9.91 -11.32
C HIS A 90 6.78 -10.39 -11.07
N TRP A 91 5.82 -10.12 -11.97
CA TRP A 91 4.47 -10.65 -11.81
C TRP A 91 4.47 -12.19 -11.77
N GLU A 92 3.88 -12.74 -10.71
CA GLU A 92 3.97 -14.13 -10.20
C GLU A 92 5.23 -14.46 -9.37
N PRO A 93 6.49 -14.46 -9.88
CA PRO A 93 7.66 -14.79 -9.06
C PRO A 93 7.91 -13.85 -7.88
N GLY A 94 7.43 -12.61 -7.95
CA GLY A 94 7.58 -11.60 -6.90
C GLY A 94 6.57 -11.74 -5.76
N LEU A 95 5.53 -12.57 -5.90
CA LEU A 95 4.45 -12.72 -4.91
C LEU A 95 4.95 -13.22 -3.54
N PRO A 96 5.81 -14.25 -3.44
CA PRO A 96 6.29 -14.73 -2.14
C PRO A 96 7.09 -13.67 -1.38
N VAL A 97 7.94 -12.94 -2.12
CA VAL A 97 8.76 -11.86 -1.53
C VAL A 97 7.88 -10.70 -1.10
N LEU A 98 6.91 -10.28 -1.93
CA LEU A 98 5.94 -9.25 -1.55
C LEU A 98 5.19 -9.63 -0.27
N GLN A 99 4.75 -10.89 -0.15
CA GLN A 99 4.02 -11.37 1.02
C GLN A 99 4.90 -11.38 2.27
N CYS A 100 6.15 -11.81 2.16
CA CYS A 100 7.13 -11.75 3.26
C CYS A 100 7.35 -10.31 3.75
N LEU A 101 7.60 -9.38 2.83
CA LEU A 101 7.83 -7.97 3.16
C LEU A 101 6.60 -7.32 3.79
N LEU A 102 5.40 -7.57 3.23
CA LEU A 102 4.16 -7.09 3.83
C LEU A 102 3.99 -7.60 5.26
N ASP A 103 4.30 -8.87 5.52
CA ASP A 103 4.16 -9.45 6.86
C ASP A 103 5.10 -8.77 7.85
N MET A 104 6.37 -8.59 7.48
CA MET A 104 7.34 -7.87 8.30
C MET A 104 6.93 -6.43 8.59
N HIS A 105 6.49 -5.67 7.57
CA HIS A 105 6.17 -4.26 7.73
C HIS A 105 4.86 -4.04 8.49
N THR A 106 3.85 -4.85 8.25
CA THR A 106 2.59 -4.80 9.02
C THR A 106 2.80 -5.24 10.46
N HIS A 107 3.65 -6.24 10.72
CA HIS A 107 4.03 -6.62 12.08
C HIS A 107 4.74 -5.48 12.82
N ALA A 108 5.70 -4.82 12.17
CA ALA A 108 6.36 -3.64 12.73
C ALA A 108 5.36 -2.51 13.04
N ALA A 109 4.45 -2.21 12.10
CA ALA A 109 3.42 -1.19 12.28
C ALA A 109 2.47 -1.51 13.46
N LEU A 110 2.10 -2.78 13.64
CA LEU A 110 1.28 -3.23 14.78
C LEU A 110 2.00 -3.05 16.12
N ARG A 111 3.28 -3.44 16.19
CA ARG A 111 4.10 -3.32 17.41
C ARG A 111 4.26 -1.87 17.85
N ASP A 112 4.52 -0.98 16.90
CA ASP A 112 4.86 0.41 17.20
C ASP A 112 3.62 1.26 17.54
N THR A 113 2.42 0.78 17.22
CA THR A 113 1.17 1.56 17.38
C THR A 113 0.22 1.01 18.43
N GLY A 114 0.42 -0.21 18.94
CA GLY A 114 -0.38 -0.80 20.03
C GLY A 114 -1.81 -1.18 19.64
N TYR A 115 -2.10 -1.30 18.34
CA TYR A 115 -3.43 -1.66 17.84
C TYR A 115 -3.59 -3.13 17.53
N LEU A 116 -4.84 -3.58 17.53
CA LEU A 116 -5.25 -4.93 17.16
C LEU A 116 -5.20 -5.19 15.66
N LYS A 117 -5.13 -4.16 14.80
CA LYS A 117 -5.29 -4.29 13.34
C LYS A 117 -4.59 -3.20 12.55
N VAL A 118 -4.01 -3.59 11.41
CA VAL A 118 -3.50 -2.72 10.34
C VAL A 118 -3.95 -3.27 8.99
N TYR A 119 -4.29 -2.40 8.05
CA TYR A 119 -4.58 -2.79 6.67
C TYR A 119 -3.32 -2.80 5.81
N TRP A 120 -3.35 -3.50 4.70
CA TRP A 120 -2.24 -3.52 3.76
C TRP A 120 -2.71 -3.53 2.31
N ILE A 121 -1.91 -2.94 1.42
CA ILE A 121 -2.00 -3.10 -0.04
C ILE A 121 -0.69 -3.72 -0.53
N GLY A 122 -0.81 -4.81 -1.28
CA GLY A 122 0.29 -5.37 -2.06
C GLY A 122 0.07 -5.09 -3.53
N ALA A 123 1.05 -4.46 -4.19
CA ALA A 123 1.01 -4.16 -5.61
C ALA A 123 2.27 -4.64 -6.32
N ILE A 124 2.09 -5.21 -7.52
CA ILE A 124 3.16 -5.60 -8.45
C ILE A 124 2.79 -5.00 -9.81
N GLY A 125 3.34 -3.82 -10.09
CA GLY A 125 2.86 -2.90 -11.11
C GLY A 125 1.34 -2.68 -11.08
N PRO A 126 0.57 -3.01 -12.15
CA PRO A 126 -0.87 -2.77 -12.17
C PRO A 126 -1.67 -3.79 -11.36
N HIS A 127 -1.04 -4.92 -10.98
CA HIS A 127 -1.68 -5.96 -10.22
C HIS A 127 -1.68 -5.58 -8.75
N TRP A 128 -2.83 -5.61 -8.09
CA TRP A 128 -2.91 -5.23 -6.70
C TRP A 128 -3.99 -5.98 -5.96
N ARG A 129 -3.83 -6.11 -4.64
CA ARG A 129 -4.87 -6.57 -3.71
C ARG A 129 -4.66 -5.91 -2.36
N TYR A 130 -5.68 -5.95 -1.52
CA TYR A 130 -5.57 -5.49 -0.14
C TYR A 130 -6.04 -6.55 0.85
N GLY A 131 -5.66 -6.34 2.10
CA GLY A 131 -6.09 -7.18 3.20
C GLY A 131 -5.84 -6.53 4.54
N GLU A 132 -5.87 -7.35 5.59
CA GLU A 132 -5.60 -6.93 6.95
C GLU A 132 -4.64 -7.88 7.66
N LYS A 133 -4.05 -7.38 8.74
CA LYS A 133 -3.29 -8.17 9.72
C LYS A 133 -3.75 -7.78 11.11
N GLU A 134 -4.06 -8.79 11.92
CA GLU A 134 -4.41 -8.62 13.33
C GLU A 134 -3.20 -8.84 14.25
N TYR A 135 -3.23 -8.25 15.45
CA TYR A 135 -2.15 -8.29 16.43
C TYR A 135 -1.92 -9.69 17.02
N ASP A 136 -2.92 -10.56 16.98
CA ASP A 136 -2.89 -11.90 17.57
C ASP A 136 -1.91 -12.88 16.88
N GLY A 137 -1.12 -12.40 15.91
CA GLY A 137 -0.12 -13.17 15.21
C GLY A 137 -0.65 -13.94 14.01
N GLN A 138 -1.90 -13.68 13.58
CA GLN A 138 -2.41 -14.24 12.34
C GLN A 138 -1.58 -13.78 11.12
N GLU A 139 -1.50 -14.67 10.14
CA GLU A 139 -0.93 -14.38 8.82
C GLU A 139 -1.70 -13.26 8.13
N LEU A 140 -1.09 -12.63 7.12
CA LEU A 140 -1.77 -11.66 6.26
C LEU A 140 -3.05 -12.26 5.67
N ARG A 141 -4.18 -11.63 5.95
CA ARG A 141 -5.48 -12.07 5.44
C ARG A 141 -5.91 -11.21 4.26
N PRO A 142 -5.90 -11.72 3.02
CA PRO A 142 -6.44 -10.97 1.88
C PRO A 142 -7.95 -10.80 2.05
N LEU A 143 -8.46 -9.62 1.69
CA LEU A 143 -9.90 -9.31 1.73
C LEU A 143 -10.53 -9.33 0.34
N ILE A 144 -9.71 -9.28 -0.70
CA ILE A 144 -10.11 -9.39 -2.10
C ILE A 144 -9.13 -10.28 -2.86
N ASP A 145 -9.58 -10.78 -4.02
CA ASP A 145 -8.71 -11.39 -5.02
C ASP A 145 -7.81 -10.32 -5.69
N TRP A 146 -6.85 -10.78 -6.50
CA TRP A 146 -5.99 -9.88 -7.26
C TRP A 146 -6.77 -9.15 -8.35
N HIS A 147 -6.69 -7.82 -8.33
CA HIS A 147 -6.96 -7.02 -9.51
C HIS A 147 -5.78 -7.11 -10.47
N HIS A 148 -6.08 -7.01 -11.78
CA HIS A 148 -5.06 -6.97 -12.83
C HIS A 148 -4.86 -5.58 -13.44
N THR A 149 -5.56 -4.59 -12.89
CA THR A 149 -5.48 -3.19 -13.24
C THR A 149 -5.76 -2.37 -11.99
N THR A 150 -5.41 -1.08 -11.97
CA THR A 150 -5.72 -0.16 -10.85
C THR A 150 -6.64 0.98 -11.28
N HIS A 151 -7.02 1.03 -12.57
CA HIS A 151 -7.72 2.17 -13.16
C HIS A 151 -9.15 1.87 -13.60
N ASP A 152 -9.68 0.67 -13.36
CA ASP A 152 -11.06 0.31 -13.69
C ASP A 152 -12.03 0.62 -12.54
N GLN A 153 -13.33 0.46 -12.82
CA GLN A 153 -14.37 0.75 -11.83
C GLN A 153 -14.31 -0.22 -10.64
N ALA A 154 -14.03 -1.50 -10.88
CA ALA A 154 -13.93 -2.50 -9.81
C ALA A 154 -12.80 -2.16 -8.83
N SER A 155 -11.62 -1.80 -9.36
CA SER A 155 -10.50 -1.36 -8.53
C SER A 155 -10.85 -0.14 -7.69
N PHE A 156 -11.58 0.79 -8.31
CA PHE A 156 -12.00 2.00 -7.62
C PHE A 156 -12.97 1.70 -6.46
N ASP A 157 -13.97 0.86 -6.68
CA ASP A 157 -14.97 0.50 -5.67
C ASP A 157 -14.32 -0.22 -4.48
N ASP A 158 -13.35 -1.10 -4.75
CA ASP A 158 -12.58 -1.80 -3.73
C ASP A 158 -11.64 -0.88 -2.95
N LEU A 159 -11.00 0.09 -3.61
CA LEU A 159 -10.20 1.12 -2.93
C LEU A 159 -11.05 2.03 -2.03
N GLN A 160 -12.28 2.36 -2.44
CA GLN A 160 -13.22 3.09 -1.58
C GLN A 160 -13.65 2.25 -0.38
N THR A 161 -13.92 0.97 -0.58
CA THR A 161 -14.26 0.03 0.50
C THR A 161 -13.12 -0.06 1.51
N LEU A 162 -11.87 -0.19 1.04
CA LEU A 162 -10.69 -0.14 1.91
C LEU A 162 -10.60 1.16 2.69
N ALA A 163 -10.83 2.32 2.06
CA ALA A 163 -10.79 3.61 2.74
C ALA A 163 -11.83 3.69 3.86
N GLN A 164 -13.04 3.16 3.65
CA GLN A 164 -14.09 3.08 4.68
C GLN A 164 -13.68 2.17 5.84
N LEU A 165 -13.07 1.02 5.55
CA LEU A 165 -12.56 0.09 6.57
C LEU A 165 -11.46 0.75 7.43
N VAL A 166 -10.51 1.44 6.79
CA VAL A 166 -9.44 2.19 7.47
C VAL A 166 -10.02 3.35 8.29
N ALA A 167 -11.07 4.02 7.82
CA ALA A 167 -11.72 5.11 8.55
C ALA A 167 -12.40 4.64 9.84
N ALA A 168 -12.87 3.39 9.87
CA ALA A 168 -13.49 2.75 11.03
C ALA A 168 -12.49 2.31 12.12
N LEU A 169 -11.18 2.40 11.88
CA LEU A 169 -10.11 2.18 12.86
C LEU A 169 -9.87 3.38 13.79
#